data_AF-A0AAV4QF73-F1
#
_entry.id   AF-A0AAV4QF73-F1
#
_cell.length_a   1.000
_cell.length_b   1.000
_cell.length_c   1.000
_cell.angle_alpha   90.00
_cell.angle_beta   90.00
_cell.angle_gamma   90.00
#
_symmetry.space_group_name_H-M   'P 1'
#
loop_
_entity.id
_entity.type
_entity.pdbx_description
1 polymer ?
#
loop_
_entity_poly.entity_id
_entity_poly.type
_entity_poly.pdbx_seq_one_letter_code
_entity_poly.pdbx_strand_id
1 'polypeptide(L)'
;MNKESLEYLLRNSLNLKELLPLDALSLDDTLLRKIFKKNSLSQLNTIAVYECRLSREGLKELVQKCANLESVAFHTVNADVTSVAKELKRDIIDSYWDIQKDLLAI
;
A
#
# COMPACT_ATOMS: atom_id res chain seq x y z
N MET A 1 -1.16 -13.73 -2.98
CA MET A 1 -1.94 -13.48 -4.23
C MET A 1 -0.97 -13.32 -5.41
N ASN A 2 -1.26 -13.89 -6.60
CA ASN A 2 -0.36 -13.73 -7.76
C ASN A 2 -0.44 -12.32 -8.38
N LYS A 3 0.50 -12.01 -9.27
CA LYS A 3 0.67 -10.66 -9.85
C LYS A 3 -0.52 -10.26 -10.71
N GLU A 4 -1.05 -11.18 -11.50
CA GLU A 4 -2.14 -10.96 -12.44
C GLU A 4 -3.45 -10.66 -11.72
N SER A 5 -3.78 -11.43 -10.67
CA SER A 5 -4.97 -11.21 -9.84
C SER A 5 -4.88 -9.90 -9.08
N LEU A 6 -3.73 -9.57 -8.49
CA LEU A 6 -3.52 -8.28 -7.82
C LEU A 6 -3.67 -7.11 -8.80
N GLU A 7 -3.06 -7.23 -9.98
CA GLU A 7 -3.20 -6.22 -11.03
C GLU A 7 -4.67 -6.03 -11.42
N TYR A 8 -5.37 -7.13 -11.71
CA TYR A 8 -6.76 -7.09 -12.13
C TYR A 8 -7.65 -6.45 -11.06
N LEU A 9 -7.49 -6.85 -9.80
CA LEU A 9 -8.23 -6.26 -8.68
C LEU A 9 -7.99 -4.75 -8.62
N LEU A 10 -6.73 -4.32 -8.46
CA LEU A 10 -6.42 -2.91 -8.24
C LEU A 10 -6.73 -2.02 -9.44
N ARG A 11 -6.66 -2.54 -10.68
CA ARG A 11 -7.05 -1.77 -11.87
C ARG A 11 -8.56 -1.54 -11.97
N ASN A 12 -9.38 -2.43 -11.41
CA ASN A 12 -10.85 -2.37 -11.56
C ASN A 12 -11.57 -1.90 -10.29
N SER A 13 -10.92 -1.88 -9.13
CA SER A 13 -11.52 -1.40 -7.88
C SER A 13 -11.45 0.13 -7.76
N LEU A 14 -12.33 0.84 -8.47
CA LEU A 14 -12.38 2.31 -8.48
C LEU A 14 -12.83 2.92 -7.13
N ASN A 15 -13.55 2.15 -6.32
CA ASN A 15 -14.05 2.56 -5.01
C ASN A 15 -13.31 1.87 -3.86
N LEU A 16 -12.10 1.36 -4.11
CA LEU A 16 -11.30 0.71 -3.07
C LEU A 16 -10.92 1.72 -2.01
N LYS A 17 -11.42 1.53 -0.78
CA LYS A 17 -11.07 2.36 0.38
C LYS A 17 -9.89 1.78 1.15
N GLU A 18 -9.92 0.46 1.34
CA GLU A 18 -8.94 -0.23 2.17
C GLU A 18 -8.24 -1.32 1.36
N LEU A 19 -6.91 -1.40 1.50
CA LEU A 19 -6.09 -2.42 0.84
C LEU A 19 -5.15 -3.04 1.87
N LEU A 20 -5.43 -4.26 2.29
CA LEU A 20 -4.72 -4.95 3.37
C LEU A 20 -4.10 -6.30 2.92
N PRO A 21 -3.30 -6.35 1.83
CA PRO A 21 -2.80 -7.61 1.32
C PRO A 21 -1.75 -8.20 2.26
N LEU A 22 -2.02 -9.43 2.69
CA LEU A 22 -1.01 -10.34 3.23
C LEU A 22 -0.14 -10.85 2.09
N ASP A 23 1.17 -10.92 2.33
CA ASP A 23 2.18 -11.46 1.41
C ASP A 23 2.12 -10.85 0.00
N ALA A 24 2.25 -9.53 -0.06
CA ALA A 24 2.17 -8.74 -1.28
C ALA A 24 3.48 -8.74 -2.08
N LEU A 25 4.19 -9.86 -2.16
CA LEU A 25 5.50 -9.98 -2.84
C LEU A 25 5.44 -9.61 -4.33
N SER A 26 4.25 -9.71 -4.93
CA SER A 26 3.97 -9.31 -6.31
C SER A 26 3.81 -7.79 -6.49
N LEU A 27 3.61 -7.04 -5.40
CA LEU A 27 3.57 -5.58 -5.39
C LEU A 27 5.00 -5.02 -5.45
N ASP A 28 5.46 -4.80 -6.67
CA ASP A 28 6.70 -4.12 -7.03
C ASP A 28 6.41 -2.77 -7.72
N ASP A 29 7.43 -1.94 -7.89
CA ASP A 29 7.30 -0.61 -8.52
C ASP A 29 6.74 -0.68 -9.94
N THR A 30 7.04 -1.76 -10.67
CA THR A 30 6.57 -1.96 -12.04
C THR A 30 5.07 -2.19 -12.06
N LEU A 31 4.56 -3.03 -11.16
CA LEU A 31 3.15 -3.29 -11.01
C LEU A 31 2.42 -2.02 -10.55
N LEU A 32 2.96 -1.32 -9.54
CA LEU A 32 2.39 -0.08 -9.02
C LEU A 32 2.18 0.97 -10.13
N ARG A 33 3.22 1.22 -10.93
CA ARG A 33 3.16 2.14 -12.07
C ARG A 33 2.17 1.69 -13.13
N LYS A 34 2.04 0.37 -13.35
CA LYS A 34 1.06 -0.19 -14.28
C LYS A 34 -0.37 0.06 -13.81
N ILE A 35 -0.63 -0.08 -12.51
CA ILE A 35 -1.93 0.22 -11.88
C ILE A 35 -2.26 1.71 -12.04
N PHE A 36 -1.33 2.61 -11.69
CA PHE A 36 -1.54 4.06 -11.75
C PHE A 36 -1.79 4.63 -13.15
N LYS A 37 -1.47 3.90 -14.23
CA LYS A 37 -1.88 4.27 -15.59
C LYS A 37 -3.40 4.18 -15.82
N LYS A 38 -4.13 3.46 -14.97
CA LYS A 38 -5.56 3.15 -15.15
C LYS A 38 -6.42 3.50 -13.93
N ASN A 39 -5.87 3.35 -12.73
CA ASN A 39 -6.56 3.66 -11.50
C ASN A 39 -5.59 4.39 -10.57
N SER A 40 -5.89 5.64 -10.22
CA SER A 40 -5.09 6.42 -9.25
C SER A 40 -5.30 5.98 -7.80
N LEU A 41 -6.21 5.03 -7.55
CA LEU A 41 -6.63 4.60 -6.22
C LEU A 41 -7.07 5.80 -5.37
N SER A 42 -7.79 6.75 -6.00
CA SER A 42 -8.14 8.03 -5.38
C SER A 42 -9.06 7.88 -4.17
N GLN A 43 -9.81 6.78 -4.07
CA GLN A 43 -10.69 6.51 -2.92
C GLN A 43 -9.97 5.77 -1.77
N LEU A 44 -8.71 5.39 -1.97
CA LEU A 44 -7.95 4.62 -0.98
C LEU A 44 -7.59 5.51 0.21
N ASN A 45 -8.11 5.15 1.38
CA ASN A 45 -7.85 5.83 2.65
C ASN A 45 -6.82 5.06 3.51
N THR A 46 -6.80 3.74 3.39
CA THR A 46 -5.99 2.87 4.24
C THR A 46 -5.27 1.85 3.39
N ILE A 47 -3.97 1.73 3.61
CA ILE A 47 -3.16 0.67 3.02
C ILE A 47 -2.25 0.06 4.07
N ALA A 48 -2.32 -1.27 4.22
CA ALA A 48 -1.44 -2.05 5.08
C ALA A 48 -0.88 -3.20 4.28
N VAL A 49 0.38 -3.10 3.88
CA VAL A 49 0.99 -4.07 2.99
C VAL A 49 2.08 -4.82 3.72
N TYR A 50 1.93 -6.14 3.78
CA TYR A 50 2.94 -7.03 4.35
C TYR A 50 3.76 -7.68 3.24
N GLU A 51 5.09 -7.70 3.40
CA GLU A 51 6.05 -8.31 2.48
C GLU A 51 5.88 -7.87 1.02
N CYS A 52 5.89 -6.57 0.75
CA CYS A 52 6.00 -6.08 -0.63
C CYS A 52 7.45 -5.91 -1.09
N ARG A 53 7.61 -5.73 -2.40
CA ARG A 53 8.88 -5.44 -3.07
C ARG A 53 8.97 -4.00 -3.57
N LEU A 54 8.15 -3.11 -3.02
CA LEU A 54 8.24 -1.69 -3.32
C LEU A 54 9.61 -1.15 -2.87
N SER A 55 10.20 -0.33 -3.72
CA SER A 55 11.33 0.50 -3.32
C SER A 55 10.86 1.69 -2.49
N ARG A 56 11.82 2.44 -1.95
CA ARG A 56 11.56 3.73 -1.30
C ARG A 56 10.83 4.69 -2.24
N GLU A 57 11.23 4.73 -3.51
CA GLU A 57 10.66 5.59 -4.53
C GLU A 57 9.25 5.13 -4.92
N GLY A 58 9.04 3.82 -5.06
CA GLY A 58 7.73 3.25 -5.30
C GLY A 58 6.75 3.55 -4.17
N LEU A 59 7.20 3.45 -2.92
CA LEU A 59 6.38 3.83 -1.77
C LEU A 59 6.02 5.32 -1.79
N LYS A 60 6.99 6.21 -2.07
CA LYS A 60 6.72 7.66 -2.20
C LYS A 60 5.70 7.93 -3.30
N GLU A 61 5.84 7.28 -4.44
CA GLU A 61 4.90 7.38 -5.56
C GLU A 61 3.48 6.96 -5.15
N LEU A 62 3.36 5.85 -4.40
CA LEU A 62 2.07 5.38 -3.88
C LEU A 62 1.39 6.43 -3.01
N VAL A 63 2.12 6.94 -2.02
CA VAL A 63 1.57 7.91 -1.04
C VAL A 63 1.21 9.23 -1.73
N GLN A 64 1.99 9.67 -2.70
CA GLN A 64 1.72 10.90 -3.46
C GLN A 64 0.53 10.77 -4.41
N LYS A 65 0.32 9.60 -5.01
CA LYS A 65 -0.78 9.37 -5.96
C LYS A 65 -2.11 9.10 -5.27
N CYS A 66 -2.09 8.44 -4.12
CA CYS A 66 -3.29 8.17 -3.32
C CYS A 66 -3.62 9.41 -2.46
N ALA A 67 -4.35 10.35 -3.05
CA ALA A 67 -4.62 11.66 -2.45
C ALA A 67 -5.35 11.59 -1.09
N ASN A 68 -6.25 10.62 -0.91
CA ASN A 68 -7.08 10.45 0.28
C ASN A 68 -6.47 9.50 1.32
N LEU A 69 -5.22 9.09 1.13
CA LEU A 69 -4.59 8.10 1.99
C LEU A 69 -4.26 8.72 3.36
N GLU A 70 -4.90 8.22 4.40
CA GLU A 70 -4.81 8.67 5.79
C GLU A 70 -3.88 7.75 6.59
N SER A 71 -4.05 6.43 6.44
CA SER A 71 -3.34 5.42 7.22
C SER A 71 -2.50 4.51 6.33
N VAL A 72 -1.24 4.30 6.73
CA VAL A 72 -0.24 3.66 5.87
C VAL A 72 0.66 2.76 6.69
N ALA A 73 0.55 1.44 6.58
CA ALA A 73 1.55 0.52 7.14
C ALA A 73 2.25 -0.27 6.04
N PHE A 74 3.56 -0.41 6.20
CA PHE A 74 4.37 -1.21 5.30
C PHE A 74 5.33 -2.08 6.10
N HIS A 75 5.25 -3.38 5.85
CA HIS A 75 6.36 -4.29 6.06
C HIS A 75 6.88 -4.67 4.68
N THR A 76 8.15 -4.41 4.43
CA THR A 76 8.79 -4.71 3.15
C THR A 76 9.99 -5.59 3.40
N VAL A 77 10.33 -6.40 2.40
CA VAL A 77 11.58 -7.16 2.42
C VAL A 77 12.80 -6.26 2.20
N ASN A 78 12.59 -5.00 1.79
CA ASN A 78 13.65 -4.00 1.62
C ASN A 78 13.86 -3.23 2.94
N ALA A 79 15.01 -3.44 3.59
CA ALA A 79 15.33 -2.89 4.91
C ALA A 79 15.31 -1.34 5.03
N ASP A 80 15.31 -0.60 3.92
CA ASP A 80 15.49 0.86 3.90
C ASP A 80 14.20 1.70 4.00
N VAL A 81 13.03 1.05 4.06
CA VAL A 81 11.74 1.74 3.89
C VAL A 81 11.19 2.34 5.18
N THR A 82 11.72 1.94 6.34
CA THR A 82 11.35 2.50 7.66
C THR A 82 11.61 4.01 7.76
N SER A 83 12.51 4.56 6.94
CA SER A 83 12.82 6.00 6.88
C SER A 83 11.74 6.83 6.16
N VAL A 84 11.06 6.25 5.17
CA VAL A 84 10.09 6.94 4.30
C VAL A 84 8.82 7.29 5.07
N ALA A 85 8.44 6.43 5.99
CA ALA A 85 7.32 6.59 6.89
C ALA A 85 7.35 7.93 7.65
N LYS A 86 8.50 8.19 8.28
CA LYS A 86 8.74 9.38 9.09
C LYS A 86 8.82 10.65 8.26
N GLU A 87 9.31 10.56 7.02
CA GLU A 87 9.39 11.70 6.08
C GLU A 87 8.01 12.18 5.62
N LEU A 88 7.04 11.27 5.52
CA LEU A 88 5.73 11.57 4.90
C LEU A 88 4.70 12.12 5.90
N LYS A 89 5.03 12.22 7.20
CA LYS A 89 4.17 12.76 8.27
C LYS A 89 2.75 12.18 8.27
N ARG A 90 2.62 10.91 7.89
CA ARG A 90 1.38 10.14 8.02
C ARG A 90 1.63 9.08 9.08
N ASP A 91 0.59 8.74 9.85
CA ASP A 91 0.71 7.74 10.91
C ASP A 91 1.02 6.39 10.26
N ILE A 92 2.31 6.08 10.25
CA ILE A 92 2.79 4.77 9.85
C ILE A 92 2.81 3.92 11.08
N ILE A 93 1.88 2.99 11.12
CA ILE A 93 1.83 1.99 12.15
C ILE A 93 2.88 0.95 11.78
N ASP A 94 3.93 0.86 12.60
CA ASP A 94 5.12 0.00 12.40
C ASP A 94 4.79 -1.51 12.40
N SER A 95 3.52 -1.89 12.62
CA SER A 95 3.08 -3.27 12.72
C SER A 95 1.74 -3.48 12.00
N TYR A 96 1.74 -4.39 11.02
CA TYR A 96 0.53 -4.88 10.34
C TYR A 96 -0.57 -5.31 11.35
N TRP A 97 -0.15 -5.89 12.48
CA TRP A 97 -1.04 -6.40 13.52
C TRP A 97 -1.74 -5.31 14.33
N ASP A 98 -1.20 -4.09 14.36
CA ASP A 98 -1.82 -3.00 15.09
C ASP A 98 -2.94 -2.35 14.28
N ILE A 99 -2.83 -2.30 12.94
CA ILE A 99 -3.97 -1.94 12.06
C ILE A 99 -5.10 -2.97 12.16
N GLN A 100 -4.76 -4.25 12.25
CA GLN A 100 -5.77 -5.30 12.30
C GLN A 100 -6.57 -5.25 13.62
N LYS A 101 -5.96 -4.85 14.74
CA LYS A 101 -6.67 -4.65 16.01
C LYS A 101 -7.69 -3.53 15.92
N ASP A 102 -7.33 -2.40 15.32
CA ASP A 102 -8.23 -1.26 15.19
C ASP A 102 -9.41 -1.55 14.23
N LEU A 103 -9.18 -2.33 13.18
CA LEU A 103 -10.23 -2.76 12.25
C LEU A 103 -11.13 -3.89 12.79
N LEU A 104 -10.66 -4.69 13.74
CA LEU A 104 -11.42 -5.78 14.38
C LEU A 104 -12.08 -5.36 15.71
N ALA A 105 -11.90 -4.11 16.15
CA ALA A 105 -12.48 -3.57 17.38
C ALA A 105 -13.90 -2.99 17.20
N ILE A 106 -14.55 -3.26 16.06
CA ILE A 106 -15.92 -2.84 15.69
C ILE A 106 -16.79 -4.09 15.52
#